data_AF-A0A355RLV5-F1
#
_entry.id   AF-A0A355RLV5-F1
#
_cell.length_a   1.000
_cell.length_b   1.000
_cell.length_c   1.000
_cell.angle_alpha   90.00
_cell.angle_beta   90.00
_cell.angle_gamma   90.00
#
_symmetry.space_group_name_H-M   'P 1'
#
loop_
_entity.id
_entity.type
_entity.pdbx_description
1 polymer ?
#
loop_
_entity_poly.entity_id
_entity_poly.type
_entity_poly.pdbx_seq_one_letter_code
_entity_poly.pdbx_strand_id
1 'polypeptide(L)' 'MFNASYVNVQPHSGSQANFAAYHSLLNPGDKVLSLTLNDGGHLTHGSKVSFSSHDYNFVFYPLGDNGKLDYSIIKSRLD' A
#
# COMPACT_ATOMS: atom_id res chain seq x y z
N MET A 1 11.64 -21.68 -4.97
CA MET A 1 11.50 -20.24 -4.62
C MET A 1 10.05 -20.00 -4.17
N PHE A 2 9.84 -19.30 -3.04
CA PHE A 2 8.57 -18.92 -2.38
C PHE A 2 7.41 -19.93 -2.18
N ASN A 3 7.43 -21.14 -2.73
CA ASN A 3 6.42 -22.20 -2.52
C ASN A 3 4.96 -21.78 -2.79
N ALA A 4 4.75 -20.91 -3.80
CA ALA A 4 3.43 -20.43 -4.21
C ALA A 4 2.82 -21.30 -5.32
N SER A 5 1.50 -21.52 -5.30
CA SER A 5 0.77 -22.30 -6.33
C SER A 5 0.63 -21.56 -7.67
N TYR A 6 0.48 -20.23 -7.62
CA TYR A 6 0.29 -19.37 -8.79
C TYR A 6 1.04 -18.05 -8.62
N VAL A 7 1.44 -17.45 -9.75
CA VAL A 7 2.07 -16.14 -9.80
C VAL A 7 1.78 -15.47 -11.14
N ASN A 8 1.54 -14.16 -11.12
CA ASN A 8 1.56 -13.33 -12.33
C ASN A 8 2.95 -12.69 -12.48
N VAL A 9 3.65 -13.00 -13.57
CA VAL A 9 5.03 -12.55 -13.85
C VAL A 9 5.12 -11.50 -14.96
N GLN A 10 3.99 -10.94 -15.38
CA GLN A 10 3.91 -10.02 -16.50
C GLN A 10 4.11 -8.52 -16.17
N PRO A 11 3.86 -8.00 -14.94
CA PRO A 11 4.06 -6.58 -14.68
C PRO A 11 5.47 -6.12 -15.04
N HIS A 12 5.59 -5.04 -15.83
CA HIS A 12 6.90 -4.58 -16.30
C HIS A 12 7.74 -3.91 -15.20
N SER A 13 7.12 -3.56 -14.06
CA SER A 13 7.78 -3.00 -12.88
C SER A 13 6.96 -3.23 -11.62
N GLY A 14 7.56 -3.00 -10.45
CA GLY A 14 6.87 -3.09 -9.16
C GLY A 14 5.68 -2.12 -9.03
N SER A 15 5.80 -0.91 -9.56
CA SER A 15 4.69 0.07 -9.54
C SER A 15 3.46 -0.42 -10.31
N GLN A 16 3.66 -1.08 -11.44
CA GLN A 16 2.57 -1.68 -12.23
C GLN A 16 2.03 -2.95 -11.57
N ALA A 17 2.85 -3.71 -10.83
CA ALA A 17 2.36 -4.83 -10.05
C ALA A 17 1.38 -4.36 -8.96
N ASN A 18 1.69 -3.27 -8.24
CA ASN A 18 0.78 -2.66 -7.28
C ASN A 18 -0.50 -2.13 -7.95
N PHE A 19 -0.38 -1.47 -9.11
CA PHE A 19 -1.55 -1.03 -9.89
C PHE A 19 -2.49 -2.20 -10.19
N ALA A 20 -1.96 -3.30 -10.72
CA ALA A 20 -2.74 -4.48 -11.06
C ALA A 20 -3.38 -5.12 -9.82
N ALA A 21 -2.66 -5.17 -8.69
CA ALA A 21 -3.18 -5.71 -7.44
C ALA A 21 -4.37 -4.88 -6.91
N TYR A 22 -4.25 -3.56 -6.86
CA TYR A 22 -5.36 -2.71 -6.42
C TYR A 22 -6.56 -2.81 -7.37
N HIS A 23 -6.33 -2.68 -8.68
CA HIS A 23 -7.43 -2.66 -9.66
C HIS A 23 -8.17 -4.00 -9.78
N SER A 24 -7.55 -5.11 -9.34
CA SER A 24 -8.19 -6.43 -9.32
C SER A 24 -8.98 -6.72 -8.04
N LEU A 25 -8.70 -6.03 -6.94
CA LEU A 25 -9.27 -6.32 -5.62
C LEU A 25 -10.18 -5.21 -5.09
N LEU A 26 -10.01 -3.98 -5.56
CA LEU A 26 -10.66 -2.80 -5.01
C LEU A 26 -11.51 -2.07 -6.06
N ASN A 27 -12.54 -1.39 -5.60
CA ASN A 27 -13.27 -0.40 -6.38
C ASN A 27 -12.63 0.99 -6.20
N PRO A 28 -12.78 1.89 -7.18
CA PRO A 28 -12.40 3.28 -7.00
C PRO A 28 -13.04 3.89 -5.74
N GLY A 29 -12.24 4.57 -4.93
CA GLY A 29 -12.66 5.17 -3.66
C GLY A 29 -12.60 4.23 -2.45
N ASP A 30 -12.30 2.94 -2.61
CA ASP A 30 -12.09 2.05 -1.46
C ASP A 30 -10.92 2.52 -0.58
N LYS A 31 -11.01 2.23 0.73
CA LYS A 31 -10.02 2.65 1.73
C LYS A 31 -8.83 1.68 1.73
N VAL A 32 -7.60 2.21 1.69
CA VAL A 32 -6.37 1.43 1.79
C VAL A 32 -5.50 1.97 2.92
N LEU A 33 -5.01 1.09 3.80
CA LEU A 33 -4.08 1.46 4.86
C LEU A 33 -2.62 1.28 4.39
N SER A 34 -1.76 2.27 4.61
CA SER A 34 -0.34 2.18 4.26
C SER A 34 0.60 2.86 5.26
N LEU A 35 1.85 2.41 5.29
CA LEU A 35 2.96 3.17 5.87
C LEU A 35 3.12 4.51 5.14
N THR A 36 3.32 5.59 5.90
CA THR A 36 3.56 6.93 5.35
C THR A 36 4.89 7.00 4.58
N LEU A 37 4.94 7.84 3.54
CA LEU A 37 6.14 8.04 2.72
C LEU A 37 7.34 8.53 3.54
N ASN A 38 7.10 9.38 4.56
CA ASN A 38 8.15 9.93 5.41
C ASN A 38 8.88 8.87 6.24
N ASP A 39 8.21 7.74 6.51
CA ASP A 39 8.73 6.68 7.37
C ASP A 39 9.09 5.42 6.56
N GLY A 40 9.34 5.57 5.25
CA GLY A 40 9.77 4.47 4.38
C GLY A 40 8.66 3.81 3.57
N GLY A 41 7.46 4.42 3.51
CA GLY A 41 6.43 4.04 2.54
C GLY A 41 6.89 4.24 1.08
N HIS A 42 6.07 3.77 0.12
CA HIS A 42 6.38 3.87 -1.31
C HIS A 42 5.36 4.75 -2.04
N LEU A 43 5.74 5.38 -3.15
CA LEU A 43 4.89 6.32 -3.89
C LEU A 43 3.54 5.71 -4.30
N THR A 44 3.55 4.45 -4.74
CA THR A 44 2.33 3.74 -5.15
C THR A 44 1.45 3.27 -3.99
N HIS A 45 1.82 3.61 -2.75
CA HIS A 45 0.99 3.35 -1.58
C HIS A 45 0.32 4.63 -1.09
N GLY A 46 -0.24 5.43 -2.02
CA GLY A 46 -1.09 6.57 -1.69
C GLY A 46 -0.45 7.96 -1.74
N SER A 47 0.77 8.11 -2.27
CA SER A 47 1.33 9.45 -2.49
C SER A 47 0.43 10.26 -3.42
N LYS A 48 0.16 11.54 -3.08
CA LYS A 48 -0.74 12.45 -3.84
C LYS A 48 -0.39 12.65 -5.32
N VAL A 49 0.83 12.30 -5.71
CA VAL A 49 1.32 12.40 -7.09
C VAL A 49 1.29 11.06 -7.83
N SER A 50 0.81 10.00 -7.19
CA SER A 50 0.68 8.65 -7.75
C SER A 50 -0.77 8.35 -8.12
N PHE A 51 -0.97 7.53 -9.15
CA PHE A 51 -2.27 6.98 -9.56
C PHE A 51 -3.08 6.48 -8.36
N SER A 52 -2.42 5.81 -7.41
CA SER A 52 -3.05 5.15 -6.27
C SER A 52 -3.88 6.11 -5.42
N SER A 53 -3.39 7.34 -5.21
CA SER A 53 -4.11 8.37 -4.45
C SER A 53 -5.24 9.04 -5.22
N HIS A 54 -5.23 8.95 -6.55
CA HIS A 54 -6.32 9.43 -7.39
C HIS A 54 -7.48 8.43 -7.43
N ASP A 55 -7.15 7.14 -7.47
CA ASP A 55 -8.13 6.07 -7.62
C ASP A 55 -8.69 5.56 -6.29
N TYR A 56 -7.93 5.62 -5.18
CA TYR A 56 -8.32 5.06 -3.87
C TYR A 56 -8.07 6.02 -2.71
N ASN A 57 -8.76 5.78 -1.59
CA ASN A 57 -8.65 6.61 -0.38
C ASN A 57 -7.63 6.03 0.61
N PHE A 58 -6.43 6.62 0.67
CA PHE A 58 -5.38 6.13 1.56
C PHE A 58 -5.47 6.73 2.98
N VAL A 59 -5.39 5.86 3.98
CA VAL A 59 -5.15 6.20 5.38
C VAL A 59 -3.74 5.75 5.73
N PHE A 60 -3.02 6.57 6.49
CA PHE A 60 -1.61 6.33 6.78
C PHE A 60 -1.34 6.02 8.25
N TYR A 61 -0.36 5.14 8.50
CA TYR A 61 0.27 4.96 9.80
C TYR A 61 1.77 5.31 9.73
N PRO A 62 2.35 5.88 10.80
CA PRO A 62 3.78 6.10 10.95
C PRO A 62 4.51 4.88 11.56
N LEU A 63 5.83 4.94 11.60
CA LEU A 63 6.62 4.09 12.51
C LEU A 63 6.52 4.61 13.95
N GLY A 64 6.79 3.75 14.92
CA GLY A 64 7.00 4.17 16.30
C GLY A 64 8.37 4.82 16.50
N ASP A 65 8.59 5.44 17.65
CA ASP A 65 9.82 6.19 17.98
C ASP A 65 11.11 5.36 17.88
N ASN A 66 11.00 4.03 18.00
CA ASN A 66 12.10 3.09 17.85
C ASN A 66 12.41 2.72 16.38
N GLY A 67 11.76 3.38 15.41
CA GLY A 67 11.90 3.11 13.98
C GLY A 67 11.29 1.78 13.52
N LYS A 68 10.38 1.19 14.30
CA LYS A 68 9.70 -0.07 13.96
C LYS A 68 8.20 0.14 13.80
N LEU A 69 7.54 -0.83 13.16
CA LEU A 69 6.08 -0.84 13.07
C LEU A 69 5.47 -0.89 14.47
N ASP A 70 4.62 0.08 14.78
CA ASP A 70 3.79 0.07 15.98
C ASP A 70 2.41 -0.48 15.62
N TYR A 71 2.17 -1.75 15.98
CA TYR A 71 0.91 -2.41 15.69
C TYR A 71 -0.28 -1.83 16.46
N SER A 72 -0.06 -1.13 17.57
CA SER A 72 -1.13 -0.42 18.28
C SER A 72 -1.59 0.82 17.52
N ILE A 73 -0.64 1.57 16.95
CA ILE A 73 -0.93 2.71 16.06
C ILE A 73 -1.54 2.22 14.76
N ILE A 74 -1.02 1.15 14.15
CA ILE A 74 -1.60 0.55 12.93
C ILE A 74 -3.07 0.18 13.17
N LYS A 75 -3.35 -0.49 14.29
CA LYS A 75 -4.72 -0.91 14.65
C LYS A 75 -5.66 0.28 14.85
N SER A 76 -5.20 1.38 15.45
CA SER A 76 -6.03 2.57 15.68
C SER A 76 -6.40 3.34 14.40
N ARG A 77 -5.82 2.98 13.25
CA ARG A 77 -6.13 3.56 11.93
C ARG A 77 -7.15 2.75 11.11
N LEU A 78 -7.63 1.63 11.63
CA LEU A 78 -8.56 0.73 10.93
C LEU A 78 -10.04 1.15 11.05
N ASP A 79 -10.35 2.02 12.00
CA ASP A 79 -11.69 2.59 12.19
C ASP A 79 -12.00 3.72 11.17
#